data_AF-A0A2N0H444-F1
#
_entry.id   AF-A0A2N0H444-F1
#
_cell.length_a   1.000
_cell.length_b   1.000
_cell.length_c   1.000
_cell.angle_alpha   90.00
_cell.angle_beta   90.00
_cell.angle_gamma   90.00
#
_symmetry.space_group_name_H-M   'P 1'
#
loop_
_entity.id
_entity.type
_entity.pdbx_description
1 polymer ?
#
loop_
_entity_poly.entity_id
_entity_poly.type
_entity_poly.pdbx_seq_one_letter_code
_entity_poly.pdbx_strand_id
1 'polypeptide(L)' 'MSNDNVMPSALQVARAVSAVLGRKLADQAAGEIVLTREEAALCLGLADGVVENLEQSEGKAG' A
#
# COMPACT_ATOMS: atom_id res chain seq x y z
N MET A 1 -3.85 31.16 -2.80
CA MET A 1 -3.28 29.90 -3.30
C MET A 1 -3.75 28.81 -2.36
N SER A 2 -4.82 28.11 -2.72
CA SER A 2 -5.29 26.96 -1.95
C SER A 2 -4.29 25.84 -2.21
N ASN A 3 -3.43 25.54 -1.24
CA ASN A 3 -2.71 24.28 -1.21
C ASN A 3 -3.78 23.23 -0.88
N ASP A 4 -4.52 22.81 -1.90
CA ASP A 4 -5.32 21.59 -1.82
C ASP A 4 -4.33 20.47 -1.52
N ASN A 5 -4.25 20.12 -0.24
CA ASN A 5 -3.52 18.97 0.25
C ASN A 5 -4.30 17.73 -0.22
N VAL A 6 -4.21 17.45 -1.52
CA VAL A 6 -4.85 16.31 -2.15
C VAL A 6 -4.11 15.08 -1.65
N MET A 7 -4.59 14.55 -0.53
CA MET A 7 -4.19 13.24 -0.05
C MET A 7 -4.45 12.23 -1.18
N PRO A 8 -3.44 11.45 -1.59
CA PRO A 8 -3.62 10.44 -2.61
C PRO A 8 -4.68 9.43 -2.16
N SER A 9 -5.53 9.00 -3.09
CA SER A 9 -6.52 7.95 -2.81
C SER A 9 -5.83 6.64 -2.44
N ALA A 10 -6.51 5.79 -1.66
CA ALA A 10 -6.03 4.45 -1.32
C ALA A 10 -5.65 3.63 -2.56
N LEU A 11 -6.37 3.81 -3.68
CA LEU A 11 -6.06 3.16 -4.95
C LEU A 11 -4.73 3.66 -5.57
N GLN A 12 -4.46 4.97 -5.51
CA GLN A 12 -3.19 5.53 -5.97
C GLN A 12 -2.03 5.02 -5.13
N VAL A 13 -2.22 4.94 -3.81
CA VAL A 13 -1.25 4.36 -2.88
C VAL A 13 -0.99 2.88 -3.17
N ALA A 14 -2.06 2.09 -3.37
CA ALA A 14 -1.95 0.66 -3.70
C ALA A 14 -1.15 0.41 -5.00
N ARG A 15 -1.40 1.23 -6.03
CA ARG A 15 -0.65 1.16 -7.29
C ARG A 15 0.82 1.53 -7.10
N ALA A 16 1.11 2.53 -6.29
CA ALA A 16 2.49 2.93 -5.99
C ALA A 16 3.25 1.80 -5.26
N VAL A 17 2.63 1.17 -4.25
CA VAL A 17 3.20 0.02 -3.53
C VAL A 17 3.47 -1.15 -4.48
N SER A 18 2.49 -1.51 -5.31
CA SER A 18 2.65 -2.59 -6.29
C SER A 18 3.80 -2.32 -7.27
N ALA A 19 3.97 -1.08 -7.73
CA ALA A 19 5.08 -0.70 -8.61
C ALA A 19 6.45 -0.70 -7.92
N VAL A 20 6.52 -0.39 -6.62
CA VAL A 20 7.77 -0.46 -5.84
C VAL A 20 8.16 -1.92 -5.61
N LEU A 21 7.24 -2.73 -5.11
CA LEU A 21 7.48 -4.15 -4.84
C LEU A 21 7.77 -4.93 -6.13
N GLY A 22 7.02 -4.65 -7.21
CA GLY A 22 7.25 -5.28 -8.51
C GLY A 22 8.62 -4.98 -9.09
N ARG A 23 9.13 -3.76 -8.90
CA ARG A 23 10.51 -3.41 -9.31
C ARG A 23 11.57 -4.13 -8.48
N LYS A 24 11.36 -4.25 -7.16
CA LYS A 24 12.30 -4.98 -6.29
C LYS A 24 12.29 -6.49 -6.57
N LEU A 25 11.12 -7.07 -6.85
CA LEU A 25 10.95 -8.48 -7.23
C LEU A 25 11.51 -8.81 -8.62
N ALA A 26 11.62 -7.82 -9.52
CA ALA A 26 12.20 -8.04 -10.84
C ALA A 26 13.71 -8.35 -10.79
N ASP A 27 14.38 -8.00 -9.69
CA ASP A 27 15.75 -8.42 -9.43
C ASP A 27 15.77 -9.88 -8.95
N GLN A 28 15.88 -10.80 -9.91
CA GLN A 28 15.91 -12.24 -9.66
C GLN A 28 17.19 -12.71 -8.97
N ALA A 29 18.23 -11.87 -8.88
CA ALA A 29 19.47 -12.20 -8.18
C ALA A 29 19.39 -11.87 -6.68
N ALA A 30 18.42 -11.06 -6.26
CA ALA A 30 18.24 -10.70 -4.87
C ALA A 30 17.61 -11.87 -4.08
N GLY A 31 18.30 -12.32 -3.02
CA GLY A 31 17.75 -13.32 -2.08
C GLY A 31 16.79 -12.71 -1.05
N GLU A 32 16.82 -11.39 -0.88
CA GLU A 32 16.00 -10.65 0.08
C GLU A 32 15.55 -9.31 -0.53
N ILE A 33 14.36 -8.85 -0.13
CA ILE A 33 13.85 -7.52 -0.51
C ILE A 33 13.88 -6.63 0.72
N VAL A 34 14.74 -5.61 0.67
CA VAL A 34 14.83 -4.61 1.73
C VAL A 34 13.95 -3.41 1.38
N LEU A 35 13.11 -3.02 2.34
CA LEU A 35 12.27 -1.83 2.26
C LEU A 35 12.87 -0.70 3.10
N THR A 36 12.75 0.54 2.64
CA THR A 36 12.96 1.69 3.51
C THR A 36 11.84 1.77 4.55
N ARG A 37 12.04 2.59 5.59
CA ARG A 37 11.01 2.81 6.61
C ARG A 37 9.71 3.34 6.01
N GLU A 38 9.81 4.24 5.06
CA GLU A 38 8.66 4.84 4.35
C GLU A 38 7.95 3.80 3.49
N GLU A 39 8.70 2.97 2.75
CA GLU A 39 8.13 1.87 1.95
C GLU A 39 7.40 0.85 2.85
N ALA A 40 7.98 0.50 3.99
CA ALA A 40 7.37 -0.42 4.95
C ALA A 40 6.11 0.17 5.60
N ALA A 41 6.16 1.45 6.01
CA ALA A 41 4.99 2.14 6.57
C ALA A 41 3.85 2.24 5.55
N LEU A 42 4.18 2.46 4.28
CA LEU A 42 3.21 2.50 3.18
C LEU A 42 2.56 1.13 2.96
N CYS A 43 3.35 0.05 2.96
CA CYS A 43 2.83 -1.31 2.81
C CYS A 43 1.91 -1.70 3.98
N LEU A 44 2.30 -1.34 5.20
CA LEU A 44 1.51 -1.60 6.41
C LEU A 44 0.17 -0.86 6.36
N GLY A 45 0.19 0.45 6.12
CA GLY A 45 -1.06 1.24 6.07
C GLY A 45 -2.02 0.78 4.96
N LEU A 46 -1.50 0.25 3.85
CA LEU A 46 -2.33 -0.36 2.81
C LEU A 46 -2.96 -1.67 3.28
N ALA A 47 -2.18 -2.55 3.93
CA ALA A 47 -2.67 -3.82 4.43
C ALA A 47 -3.77 -3.61 5.48
N ASP A 48 -3.55 -2.69 6.43
CA ASP A 48 -4.53 -2.33 7.46
C ASP A 48 -5.81 -1.79 6.82
N GLY A 49 -5.71 -0.88 5.84
CA GLY A 49 -6.87 -0.34 5.15
C GLY A 49 -7.67 -1.38 4.36
N VAL A 50 -7.02 -2.43 3.82
CA VAL A 50 -7.71 -3.56 3.19
C VAL A 50 -8.42 -4.42 4.23
N VAL A 51 -7.78 -4.72 5.36
CA VAL A 51 -8.38 -5.47 6.47
C VAL A 51 -9.64 -4.75 6.96
N GLU A 52 -9.55 -3.46 7.27
CA GLU A 52 -10.70 -2.65 7.70
C GLU A 52 -11.86 -2.68 6.68
N ASN A 53 -11.53 -2.64 5.38
CA ASN A 53 -12.55 -2.66 4.32
C ASN A 53 -13.26 -4.02 4.22
N LEU A 54 -12.50 -5.11 4.37
CA LEU A 54 -13.02 -6.47 4.35
C LEU A 54 -13.87 -6.75 5.61
N GLU A 55 -13.38 -6.37 6.79
CA GLU A 55 -14.13 -6.51 8.06
C GLU A 55 -15.45 -5.74 8.04
N GLN A 56 -15.47 -4.51 7.48
CA GLN A 56 -16.70 -3.74 7.30
C GLN A 56 -17.67 -4.38 6.29
N SER A 57 -17.16 -5.13 5.32
CA SER A 57 -17.96 -5.83 4.32
C SER A 57 -18.54 -7.13 4.88
N GLU A 58 -17.77 -7.87 5.68
CA GLU A 58 -18.21 -9.09 6.37
C GLU A 58 -19.20 -8.77 7.51
N GLY A 59 -19.03 -7.66 8.22
CA GLY A 59 -19.96 -7.19 9.25
C GLY A 59 -21.31 -6.68 8.73
N LYS A 60 -21.45 -6.45 7.41
CA LYS A 60 -22.72 -6.06 6.77
C LYS A 60 -23.53 -7.24 6.23
N ALA A 61 -22.98 -8.46 6.27
CA ALA A 61 -23.66 -9.69 5.88
C ALA A 61 -24.34 -10.43 7.05
N GLY A 62 -24.39 -9.81 8.24
CA GLY A 62 -25.03 -10.33 9.45
C GLY A 62 -26.37 -9.69 9.75
#